data_AF-A0A345DSD8-F1
#
_entry.id   AF-A0A345DSD8-F1
#
_cell.length_a   1.000
_cell.length_b   1.000
_cell.length_c   1.000
_cell.angle_alpha   90.00
_cell.angle_beta   90.00
_cell.angle_gamma   90.00
#
_symmetry.space_group_name_H-M   'P 1'
#
loop_
_entity.id
_entity.type
_entity.pdbx_description
1 polymer ?
#
loop_
_entity_poly.entity_id
_entity_poly.type
_entity_poly.pdbx_seq_one_letter_code
_entity_poly.pdbx_strand_id
1 'polypeptide(L)' 'MYFCDAGSPQQKPLIEYMNSELRYWFPKGTDFNNVSQKRINWVVNVINDKLRPCLNWISAKKCFCRIYKQ' A
#
# COMPACT_ATOMS: atom_id res chain seq x y z
N MET A 1 18.49 3.11 8.40
CA MET A 1 17.14 2.52 8.60
C MET A 1 16.38 3.40 9.60
N TYR A 2 15.15 3.81 9.31
CA TYR A 2 14.34 4.65 10.20
C TYR A 2 13.23 3.79 10.86
N PHE A 3 13.52 3.26 12.05
CA PHE A 3 12.59 2.46 12.84
C PHE A 3 11.62 3.34 13.65
N CYS A 4 10.49 2.77 14.06
CA CYS A 4 9.65 3.40 15.08
C CYS A 4 10.28 3.16 16.46
N ASP A 5 10.02 4.09 17.38
CA ASP A 5 10.23 3.87 18.80
C ASP A 5 9.34 2.71 19.28
N ALA A 6 9.88 1.91 20.19
CA ALA A 6 9.13 0.80 20.78
C ALA A 6 7.86 1.32 21.46
N GLY A 7 6.72 0.70 21.16
CA GLY A 7 5.42 1.11 21.71
C GLY A 7 4.75 2.30 21.02
N SER A 8 5.31 2.80 19.90
CA SER A 8 4.79 3.96 19.17
C SER A 8 4.26 3.61 17.77
N PRO A 9 3.21 2.77 17.64
CA PRO A 9 2.67 2.35 16.34
C PRO A 9 2.13 3.52 15.49
N GLN A 10 1.80 4.65 16.12
CA GLN A 10 1.26 5.85 15.45
C GLN A 10 2.32 6.65 14.70
N GLN A 11 3.61 6.33 14.80
CA GLN A 11 4.67 7.02 14.05
C GLN A 11 4.62 6.71 12.55
N LYS A 12 3.95 5.63 12.14
CA LYS A 12 3.80 5.22 10.73
C LYS A 12 2.35 4.85 10.39
N PRO A 13 1.39 5.76 10.61
CA PRO A 13 -0.03 5.46 10.50
C PRO A 13 -0.43 5.11 9.05
N LEU A 14 0.24 5.71 8.07
CA LEU A 14 0.01 5.42 6.64
C LEU A 14 0.50 4.02 6.24
N ILE A 15 1.58 3.53 6.85
CA ILE A 15 2.08 2.18 6.57
C ILE A 15 1.10 1.14 7.13
N GLU A 16 0.58 1.35 8.33
CA GLU A 16 -0.44 0.48 8.90
C GLU A 16 -1.72 0.45 8.06
N TYR A 17 -2.15 1.60 7.54
CA TYR A 17 -3.26 1.66 6.60
C TYR A 17 -3.00 0.87 5.31
N MET A 18 -1.81 0.99 4.71
CA MET A 18 -1.44 0.22 3.51
C MET A 18 -1.36 -1.29 3.78
N ASN A 19 -0.84 -1.69 4.95
CA ASN A 19 -0.84 -3.08 5.39
C ASN A 19 -2.26 -3.62 5.54
N SER A 20 -3.20 -2.80 6.04
CA SER A 20 -4.61 -3.17 6.12
C SER A 20 -5.23 -3.40 4.73
N GLU A 21 -4.93 -2.54 3.75
CA GLU A 21 -5.41 -2.71 2.38
C GLU A 21 -4.88 -4.01 1.76
N LEU A 22 -3.59 -4.33 1.97
CA LEU A 22 -3.02 -5.59 1.51
C LEU A 22 -3.66 -6.81 2.19
N ARG A 23 -3.89 -6.75 3.50
CA ARG A 23 -4.54 -7.83 4.26
C ARG A 23 -6.00 -8.06 3.88
N TYR A 24 -6.69 -7.02 3.39
CA TYR A 24 -8.03 -7.18 2.84
C TYR A 24 -8.05 -8.10 1.62
N TRP A 25 -7.02 -8.02 0.76
CA TRP A 25 -6.90 -8.88 -0.43
C TRP A 25 -6.18 -10.21 -0.18
N PHE A 26 -5.24 -10.20 0.75
CA PHE A 26 -4.42 -11.35 1.15
C PHE A 26 -4.55 -11.54 2.66
N PRO A 27 -5.63 -12.20 3.12
CA PRO A 27 -5.86 -12.42 4.55
C PRO A 27 -4.71 -13.19 5.19
N LYS A 28 -4.63 -13.11 6.52
CA LYS A 28 -3.58 -13.78 7.29
C LYS A 28 -3.56 -15.28 6.97
N GLY A 29 -2.37 -15.82 6.72
CA GLY A 29 -2.21 -17.23 6.30
C GLY A 29 -2.19 -17.44 4.79
N THR A 30 -2.33 -16.38 3.98
CA THR A 30 -2.12 -16.47 2.53
C THR A 30 -0.67 -16.88 2.23
N ASP A 31 -0.49 -18.05 1.61
CA ASP A 31 0.81 -18.48 1.08
C ASP A 31 1.02 -17.84 -0.31
N PHE A 32 1.95 -16.88 -0.38
CA PHE A 32 2.26 -16.17 -1.62
C PHE A 32 2.91 -17.04 -2.69
N ASN A 33 3.47 -18.22 -2.34
CA ASN A 33 3.96 -19.16 -3.34
C ASN A 33 2.81 -19.71 -4.21
N ASN A 34 1.59 -19.77 -3.66
CA ASN A 34 0.38 -20.21 -4.36
C ASN A 34 -0.39 -19.05 -5.01
N VAL A 35 0.09 -17.81 -4.89
CA VAL A 35 -0.53 -16.65 -5.51
C VAL A 35 0.24 -16.27 -6.77
N SER A 36 -0.43 -16.33 -7.92
CA SER A 36 0.22 -15.90 -9.17
C SER A 36 0.69 -14.45 -9.11
N GLN A 37 1.87 -14.17 -9.68
CA GLN A 37 2.40 -12.81 -9.78
C GLN A 37 1.41 -11.85 -10.47
N LYS A 38 0.64 -12.36 -11.45
CA LYS A 38 -0.42 -11.59 -12.13
C LYS A 38 -1.49 -11.11 -11.14
N ARG A 39 -1.91 -11.94 -10.20
CA ARG A 39 -2.87 -11.57 -9.16
C ARG A 39 -2.29 -10.52 -8.21
N ILE A 40 -1.05 -10.69 -7.78
CA ILE A 40 -0.35 -9.73 -6.91
C ILE A 40 -0.29 -8.37 -7.60
N ASN A 41 0.19 -8.33 -8.84
CA ASN A 41 0.31 -7.10 -9.62
C ASN A 41 -1.06 -6.41 -9.80
N TRP A 42 -2.11 -7.19 -10.07
CA TRP A 42 -3.46 -6.65 -10.20
C TRP A 42 -3.94 -6.01 -8.90
N VAL A 43 -3.79 -6.69 -7.75
CA VAL A 43 -4.17 -6.15 -6.44
C VAL A 43 -3.41 -4.86 -6.13
N VAL A 44 -2.09 -4.86 -6.33
CA VAL A 44 -1.24 -3.68 -6.08
C VAL A 44 -1.66 -2.51 -6.98
N ASN A 45 -2.00 -2.77 -8.24
CA ASN A 45 -2.52 -1.73 -9.13
C ASN A 45 -3.83 -1.15 -8.61
N VAL A 46 -4.79 -1.98 -8.19
CA VAL A 46 -6.06 -1.52 -7.61
C VAL A 46 -5.82 -0.63 -6.38
N ILE A 47 -4.93 -1.03 -5.47
CA ILE A 47 -4.59 -0.25 -4.28
C ILE A 47 -3.93 1.09 -4.65
N ASN A 48 -3.05 1.10 -5.65
CA ASN A 48 -2.33 2.30 -6.09
C ASN A 48 -3.18 3.26 -6.93
N ASP A 49 -4.19 2.74 -7.63
CA ASP A 49 -5.15 3.51 -8.43
C ASP A 49 -6.30 4.08 -7.57
N LYS A 50 -6.49 3.59 -6.34
CA LYS A 50 -7.48 4.12 -5.39
C LYS A 50 -7.20 5.59 -5.04
N LEU A 51 -8.23 6.42 -5.13
CA LEU A 51 -8.18 7.84 -4.75
C LEU A 51 -8.01 7.96 -3.24
N ARG A 52 -7.09 8.81 -2.80
CA ARG A 52 -6.80 9.02 -1.36
C ARG A 52 -7.20 10.44 -0.96
N PRO A 53 -8.01 10.64 0.09
CA PRO A 53 -8.34 11.98 0.59
C PRO A 53 -7.10 12.78 0.99
N CYS A 54 -6.09 12.13 1.58
CA CYS A 54 -4.81 12.76 1.96
C CYS A 54 -3.96 13.23 0.75
N LEU A 55 -4.31 12.82 -0.47
CA LEU A 55 -3.67 13.25 -1.71
C LEU A 55 -4.59 14.16 -2.53
N ASN A 56 -5.50 14.91 -1.89
CA ASN A 56 -6.50 15.75 -2.56
C ASN A 56 -7.34 14.95 -3.57
N TRP A 57 -7.76 13.75 -3.19
CA TRP A 57 -8.55 12.85 -4.04
C TRP A 57 -7.86 12.43 -5.34
N ILE A 58 -6.52 12.34 -5.32
CA ILE A 58 -5.72 11.80 -6.41
C ILE A 58 -5.18 10.41 -6.00
N SER A 59 -4.92 9.55 -6.98
CA SER A 59 -4.33 8.24 -6.72
C SER A 59 -2.84 8.34 -6.38
N ALA A 60 -2.35 7.40 -5.57
CA ALA A 60 -0.93 7.32 -5.22
C ALA A 60 -0.06 7.16 -6.48
N LYS A 61 -0.52 6.37 -7.45
CA LYS A 61 0.14 6.20 -8.74
C LYS A 61 0.29 7.50 -9.52
N LYS A 62 -0.77 8.31 -9.60
CA LYS A 62 -0.73 9.60 -10.30
C LYS A 62 0.18 10.59 -9.59
N CYS A 63 0.13 10.62 -8.25
CA CYS A 63 1.05 11.43 -7.44
C CYS A 63 2.51 11.04 -7.68
N PHE A 64 2.83 9.74 -7.63
CA PHE A 64 4.16 9.21 -7.88
C PHE A 64 4.67 9.57 -9.29
N CYS A 65 3.86 9.35 -10.33
CA CYS A 65 4.24 9.71 -11.70
C CYS A 65 4.54 11.21 -11.85
N ARG A 66 3.79 12.09 -11.17
CA ARG A 66 4.03 13.54 -11.23
C ARG A 66 5.38 13.94 -10.63
N ILE A 67 5.82 13.26 -9.58
CA ILE A 67 7.05 13.61 -8.85
C ILE A 67 8.28 13.02 -9.57
N TYR A 68 8.18 11.77 -10.04
CA TYR A 68 9.35 10.99 -10.46
C TYR A 68 9.45 10.71 -11.96
N LYS A 69 8.43 11.06 -12.77
CA LYS A 69 8.49 10.97 -14.24
C LYS A 69 8.56 12.34 -14.92
N GLN A 70 9.33 13.27 -14.35
CA GLN A 70 9.82 14.44 -15.11
C GLN A 70 10.89 14.02 -16.11
#